data_AF-A0A820VJS1-F1
#
_entry.id   AF-A0A820VJS1-F1
#
_cell.length_a   1.000
_cell.length_b   1.000
_cell.length_c   1.000
_cell.angle_alpha   90.00
_cell.angle_beta   90.00
_cell.angle_gamma   90.00
#
_symmetry.space_group_name_H-M   'P 1'
#
loop_
_entity.id
_entity.type
_entity.pdbx_description
1 polymer ?
#
loop_
_entity_poly.entity_id
_entity_poly.type
_entity_poly.pdbx_seq_one_letter_code
_entity_poly.pdbx_strand_id
1 'polypeptide(L)'
;MSRNIYILTLFGFFAINVFTVQARSIPENSIKSILNDPLNDDHRKVLHAITGYRHRFEQSANFKALRWALGDEQTAGLCDLCDIGTPLIRLLLELNDTTLIDEAVNLFCREYILLDENVCLGAAHEYIGAVFQVLELAPLNNRQICSLAFECQPQTDFPIFSWNVTFPDKPKPTPQPPQPPSPSSPKLNILHLSDIHVDFSYKPGSQADCSQPLCCRGGQPVPGHTGAGFWGDYRNCDIPFWTAQALVKYASQAEEFDFIYYTGDLPAHNVWNQSRADQLYSINTINSMLATVFPNKTFYSAVGNHEAAPCNLYPTPNIRTDNISWLYEALADNWIRLGLPADTRDSILNGAFYTALVRPGLRLISLNMNYCTSDNFWLIINSTDPLGQLQWLIGWLQYAEDHEEKVHIIAHQPPSSCLAAYSWNFYKIVNRYENTIAGQFFGHAHAEELKVFYDEVDTQRPVSM
;
A
#
# COMPACT_ATOMS: atom_id res chain seq x y z
N MET A 1 12.33 -5.78 0.68
CA MET A 1 12.72 -5.38 2.05
C MET A 1 11.67 -4.39 2.49
N SER A 2 10.48 -4.90 2.83
CA SER A 2 9.25 -4.11 3.00
C SER A 2 8.15 -5.10 3.40
N ARG A 3 8.03 -5.36 4.70
CA ARG A 3 6.89 -6.07 5.28
C ARG A 3 6.45 -5.27 6.51
N ASN A 4 5.25 -4.71 6.41
CA ASN A 4 4.39 -4.25 7.50
C ASN A 4 4.91 -3.05 8.33
N ILE A 5 4.74 -1.79 7.89
CA ILE A 5 5.03 -0.59 8.74
C ILE A 5 3.97 0.51 8.77
N TYR A 6 3.01 0.67 7.86
CA TYR A 6 2.25 1.94 7.82
C TYR A 6 0.83 1.93 8.44
N ILE A 7 0.51 0.99 9.36
CA ILE A 7 -0.85 0.80 9.90
C ILE A 7 -0.97 1.12 11.40
N LEU A 8 -0.59 2.33 11.85
CA LEU A 8 -0.45 2.54 13.30
C LEU A 8 -0.99 3.79 13.95
N THR A 9 -1.60 4.72 13.23
CA THR A 9 -1.86 6.00 13.90
C THR A 9 -3.12 6.07 14.75
N LEU A 10 -3.99 5.04 14.82
CA LEU A 10 -5.20 5.14 15.67
C LEU A 10 -5.70 3.88 16.36
N PHE A 11 -5.33 2.68 15.92
CA PHE A 11 -5.86 1.48 16.56
C PHE A 11 -5.09 1.11 17.84
N GLY A 12 -3.84 1.49 17.99
CA GLY A 12 -3.18 1.55 19.28
C GLY A 12 -3.25 3.00 19.69
N PHE A 13 -4.15 3.36 20.62
CA PHE A 13 -4.18 4.72 21.16
C PHE A 13 -2.77 5.18 21.55
N PHE A 14 -1.93 4.23 21.96
CA PHE A 14 -0.52 4.41 22.17
C PHE A 14 0.19 3.10 21.73
N ALA A 15 1.14 3.18 20.78
CA ALA A 15 2.40 2.39 20.69
C ALA A 15 2.59 1.35 19.55
N ILE A 16 3.82 1.31 18.97
CA ILE A 16 4.55 0.16 18.35
C ILE A 16 4.19 -0.28 16.90
N ASN A 17 4.91 0.26 15.90
CA ASN A 17 5.66 -0.42 14.81
C ASN A 17 6.35 0.64 13.92
N VAL A 18 7.36 1.28 14.49
CA VAL A 18 8.55 1.77 13.75
C VAL A 18 9.56 0.63 13.60
N PHE A 19 9.09 -0.61 13.47
CA PHE A 19 9.88 -1.78 13.85
C PHE A 19 10.26 -2.73 12.71
N THR A 20 10.14 -2.37 11.43
CA THR A 20 10.72 -3.22 10.37
C THR A 20 11.67 -2.55 9.38
N VAL A 21 12.44 -1.52 9.80
CA VAL A 21 13.69 -1.14 9.08
C VAL A 21 14.94 -0.98 9.98
N GLN A 22 14.84 -0.91 11.32
CA GLN A 22 16.03 -0.73 12.17
C GLN A 22 16.13 -1.63 13.41
N ALA A 23 15.65 -2.88 13.32
CA ALA A 23 15.89 -3.90 14.35
C ALA A 23 17.33 -4.48 14.28
N ARG A 24 18.36 -3.63 14.38
CA ARG A 24 19.75 -4.01 14.72
C ARG A 24 20.50 -2.85 15.39
N SER A 25 20.02 -2.28 16.50
CA SER A 25 20.87 -1.44 17.38
C SER A 25 20.26 -0.96 18.71
N ILE A 26 19.13 -1.47 19.22
CA ILE A 26 18.64 -1.07 20.55
C ILE A 26 19.07 -2.10 21.60
N PRO A 27 19.88 -1.74 22.61
CA PRO A 27 20.21 -2.61 23.72
C PRO A 27 18.95 -2.93 24.55
N GLU A 28 18.76 -4.22 24.87
CA GLU A 28 17.67 -4.80 25.68
C GLU A 28 17.36 -4.05 27.00
N ASN A 29 18.32 -3.28 27.50
CA ASN A 29 18.21 -2.53 28.75
C ASN A 29 17.36 -1.26 28.65
N SER A 30 17.16 -0.69 27.45
CA SER A 30 16.35 0.53 27.28
C SER A 30 14.86 0.26 27.44
N ILE A 31 14.39 -0.91 26.98
CA ILE A 31 12.99 -1.36 27.06
C ILE A 31 12.58 -1.61 28.53
N LYS A 32 13.50 -2.15 29.35
CA LYS A 32 13.26 -2.43 30.78
C LYS A 32 13.06 -1.18 31.64
N SER A 33 13.55 -0.02 31.20
CA SER A 33 13.37 1.24 31.94
C SER A 33 11.99 1.86 31.72
N ILE A 34 11.37 1.61 30.56
CA ILE A 34 10.08 2.18 30.13
C ILE A 34 8.90 1.49 30.85
N LEU A 35 9.03 0.20 31.16
CA LEU A 35 7.95 -0.62 31.71
C LEU A 35 7.82 -0.57 33.25
N ASN A 36 8.73 0.12 33.94
CA ASN A 36 8.84 0.07 35.41
C ASN A 36 8.44 1.38 36.14
N ASP A 37 8.00 2.42 35.43
CA ASP A 37 7.67 3.70 36.09
C ASP A 37 6.17 3.78 36.45
N PRO A 38 5.78 4.06 37.72
CA PRO A 38 4.39 4.25 38.09
C PRO A 38 3.77 5.44 37.35
N LEU A 39 2.46 5.34 37.02
CA LEU A 39 1.68 6.43 36.38
C LEU A 39 1.93 7.79 37.06
N ASN A 40 2.75 8.62 36.42
CA ASN A 40 3.05 10.00 36.85
C ASN A 40 1.82 10.92 36.76
N ASP A 41 1.95 12.16 37.26
CA ASP A 41 0.82 13.11 37.34
C ASP A 41 0.28 13.54 35.98
N ASP A 42 1.01 13.37 34.89
CA ASP A 42 0.55 13.68 33.53
C ASP A 42 -0.31 12.56 32.95
N HIS A 43 0.00 11.29 33.24
CA HIS A 43 -0.92 10.16 32.99
C HIS A 43 -2.26 10.32 33.72
N ARG A 44 -2.23 10.92 34.92
CA ARG A 44 -3.47 11.23 35.67
C ARG A 44 -4.26 12.35 35.03
N LYS A 45 -3.62 13.33 34.38
CA LYS A 45 -4.31 14.39 33.63
C LYS A 45 -4.98 13.86 32.38
N VAL A 46 -4.36 12.90 31.67
CA VAL A 46 -4.99 12.16 30.57
C VAL A 46 -6.21 11.41 31.03
N LEU A 47 -6.08 10.63 32.11
CA LEU A 47 -7.21 9.95 32.72
C LEU A 47 -8.29 10.95 33.17
N HIS A 48 -7.91 12.12 33.67
CA HIS A 48 -8.84 13.15 34.13
C HIS A 48 -9.53 13.91 32.98
N ALA A 49 -8.87 14.07 31.82
CA ALA A 49 -9.45 14.61 30.59
C ALA A 49 -10.38 13.58 29.93
N ILE A 50 -9.99 12.30 29.93
CA ILE A 50 -10.78 11.16 29.42
C ILE A 50 -11.98 10.85 30.34
N THR A 51 -11.88 11.08 31.64
CA THR A 51 -12.92 10.71 32.63
C THR A 51 -13.46 11.91 33.41
N GLY A 52 -14.29 12.71 32.75
CA GLY A 52 -15.33 13.48 33.46
C GLY A 52 -16.33 12.58 34.24
N TYR A 53 -16.26 11.25 34.07
CA TYR A 53 -17.16 10.25 34.66
C TYR A 53 -16.44 9.29 35.62
N ARG A 54 -15.89 9.87 36.70
CA ARG A 54 -15.05 9.20 37.72
C ARG A 54 -15.61 7.90 38.33
N HIS A 55 -16.93 7.75 38.51
CA HIS A 55 -17.42 6.73 39.44
C HIS A 55 -17.84 5.37 38.81
N ARG A 56 -18.07 5.30 37.49
CA ARG A 56 -18.53 4.06 36.82
C ARG A 56 -17.43 3.29 36.11
N PHE A 57 -16.37 3.96 35.63
CA PHE A 57 -15.30 3.31 34.86
C PHE A 57 -14.30 2.56 35.76
N GLU A 58 -13.98 3.09 36.94
CA GLU A 58 -13.07 2.44 37.92
C GLU A 58 -13.57 1.07 38.41
N GLN A 59 -14.88 0.82 38.32
CA GLN A 59 -15.48 -0.47 38.66
C GLN A 59 -15.71 -1.39 37.46
N SER A 60 -15.43 -0.91 36.24
CA SER A 60 -15.62 -1.70 35.02
C SER A 60 -14.55 -2.80 34.91
N ALA A 61 -14.93 -3.95 34.36
CA ALA A 61 -13.98 -5.03 34.05
C ALA A 61 -12.86 -4.56 33.10
N ASN A 62 -13.16 -3.59 32.24
CA ASN A 62 -12.25 -3.02 31.24
C ASN A 62 -11.08 -2.23 31.88
N PHE A 63 -11.31 -1.53 33.00
CA PHE A 63 -10.26 -0.81 33.73
C PHE A 63 -9.23 -1.76 34.38
N LYS A 64 -9.68 -2.92 34.88
CA LYS A 64 -8.79 -3.94 35.45
C LYS A 64 -7.99 -4.69 34.37
N ALA A 65 -8.58 -4.88 33.19
CA ALA A 65 -7.92 -5.49 32.04
C ALA A 65 -6.84 -4.58 31.42
N LEU A 66 -7.11 -3.28 31.28
CA LEU A 66 -6.13 -2.29 30.79
C LEU A 66 -4.89 -2.20 31.67
N ARG A 67 -5.08 -2.22 32.99
CA ARG A 67 -3.99 -2.19 33.98
C ARG A 67 -3.16 -3.47 33.99
N TRP A 68 -3.76 -4.60 33.58
CA TRP A 68 -3.10 -5.90 33.48
C TRP A 68 -2.34 -6.03 32.14
N ALA A 69 -2.93 -5.61 31.03
CA ALA A 69 -2.32 -5.62 29.70
C ALA A 69 -1.08 -4.70 29.57
N LEU A 70 -1.07 -3.59 30.32
CA LEU A 70 0.08 -2.68 30.39
C LEU A 70 1.25 -3.20 31.26
N GLY A 71 1.12 -4.39 31.87
CA GLY A 71 2.05 -4.91 32.86
C GLY A 71 2.77 -6.23 32.52
N ASP A 72 2.59 -6.82 31.33
CA ASP A 72 3.20 -8.12 31.02
C ASP A 72 3.89 -8.16 29.63
N GLU A 73 5.06 -8.80 29.60
CA GLU A 73 5.92 -8.98 28.43
C GLU A 73 5.32 -10.03 27.48
N GLN A 74 4.52 -9.61 26.49
CA GLN A 74 4.39 -10.35 25.22
C GLN A 74 3.65 -9.54 24.15
N THR A 75 3.86 -9.91 22.89
CA THR A 75 3.25 -9.39 21.65
C THR A 75 1.71 -9.38 21.61
N ALA A 76 1.04 -9.77 22.71
CA ALA A 76 -0.39 -9.66 22.95
C ALA A 76 -0.88 -8.22 23.26
N GLY A 77 0.02 -7.28 23.59
CA GLY A 77 -0.36 -5.95 24.08
C GLY A 77 -1.09 -5.02 23.09
N LEU A 78 -0.79 -5.07 21.79
CA LEU A 78 -1.35 -4.12 20.81
C LEU A 78 -2.84 -4.37 20.52
N CYS A 79 -3.18 -5.64 20.38
CA CYS A 79 -4.54 -6.10 20.18
C CYS A 79 -5.44 -5.73 21.36
N ASP A 80 -4.93 -5.92 22.57
CA ASP A 80 -5.63 -5.61 23.81
C ASP A 80 -5.77 -4.10 24.00
N LEU A 81 -4.71 -3.31 23.75
CA LEU A 81 -4.77 -1.85 23.78
C LEU A 81 -5.77 -1.30 22.76
N CYS A 82 -5.83 -1.90 21.58
CA CYS A 82 -6.80 -1.54 20.57
C CYS A 82 -8.23 -1.87 20.96
N ASP A 83 -8.46 -3.08 21.45
CA ASP A 83 -9.79 -3.52 21.84
C ASP A 83 -10.33 -2.67 23.00
N ILE A 84 -9.43 -2.18 23.88
CA ILE A 84 -9.76 -1.27 24.98
C ILE A 84 -9.95 0.19 24.50
N GLY A 85 -9.12 0.66 23.57
CA GLY A 85 -9.16 2.04 23.07
C GLY A 85 -10.32 2.31 22.11
N THR A 86 -10.67 1.35 21.26
CA THR A 86 -11.72 1.50 20.23
C THR A 86 -13.09 1.91 20.78
N PRO A 87 -13.62 1.33 21.89
CA PRO A 87 -14.86 1.81 22.52
C PRO A 87 -14.81 3.28 22.93
N LEU A 88 -13.67 3.77 23.40
CA LEU A 88 -13.51 5.17 23.82
C LEU A 88 -13.55 6.09 22.60
N ILE A 89 -12.89 5.73 21.50
CA ILE A 89 -12.93 6.50 20.25
C ILE A 89 -14.36 6.59 19.74
N ARG A 90 -15.07 5.46 19.68
CA ARG A 90 -16.47 5.43 19.22
C ARG A 90 -17.35 6.36 20.06
N LEU A 91 -17.17 6.36 21.38
CA LEU A 91 -17.88 7.29 22.27
C LEU A 91 -17.52 8.76 21.98
N LEU A 92 -16.24 9.09 21.77
CA LEU A 92 -15.82 10.46 21.45
C LEU A 92 -16.37 10.94 20.10
N LEU A 93 -16.47 10.04 19.11
CA LEU A 93 -17.11 10.31 17.83
C LEU A 93 -18.61 10.56 17.98
N GLU A 94 -19.31 9.74 18.77
CA GLU A 94 -20.74 9.95 19.07
C GLU A 94 -20.99 11.30 19.78
N LEU A 95 -20.04 11.75 20.60
CA LEU A 95 -20.11 13.03 21.32
C LEU A 95 -19.62 14.22 20.46
N ASN A 96 -19.09 13.96 19.27
CA ASN A 96 -18.48 14.95 18.37
C ASN A 96 -17.39 15.80 19.06
N ASP A 97 -16.62 15.19 19.97
CA ASP A 97 -15.56 15.85 20.74
C ASP A 97 -14.18 15.56 20.13
N THR A 98 -13.86 16.29 19.06
CA THR A 98 -12.58 16.16 18.35
C THR A 98 -11.41 16.75 19.13
N THR A 99 -11.66 17.65 20.09
CA THR A 99 -10.61 18.32 20.87
C THR A 99 -9.91 17.33 21.81
N LEU A 100 -10.66 16.45 22.49
CA LEU A 100 -10.08 15.42 23.33
C LEU A 100 -9.25 14.40 22.55
N ILE A 101 -9.65 14.11 21.31
CA ILE A 101 -8.89 13.25 20.40
C ILE A 101 -7.55 13.90 20.07
N ASP A 102 -7.56 15.16 19.66
CA ASP A 102 -6.33 15.90 19.31
C ASP A 102 -5.39 16.02 20.52
N GLU A 103 -5.91 16.28 21.72
CA GLU A 103 -5.11 16.33 22.96
C GLU A 103 -4.48 14.97 23.27
N ALA A 104 -5.23 13.87 23.11
CA ALA A 104 -4.71 12.52 23.35
C ALA A 104 -3.61 12.14 22.35
N VAL A 105 -3.80 12.45 21.05
CA VAL A 105 -2.80 12.22 20.00
C VAL A 105 -1.53 13.04 20.28
N ASN A 106 -1.68 14.32 20.62
CA ASN A 106 -0.54 15.19 20.91
C ASN A 106 0.29 14.69 22.08
N LEU A 107 -0.38 14.28 23.16
CA LEU A 107 0.33 13.73 24.30
C LEU A 107 0.99 12.38 23.96
N PHE A 108 0.32 11.53 23.18
CA PHE A 108 0.90 10.27 22.74
C PHE A 108 2.21 10.47 22.01
N CYS A 109 2.19 11.32 20.97
CA CYS A 109 3.35 11.58 20.15
C CYS A 109 4.52 12.21 20.93
N ARG A 110 4.25 12.89 22.05
CA ARG A 110 5.28 13.56 22.87
C ARG A 110 5.84 12.69 23.98
N GLU A 111 4.97 12.03 24.73
CA GLU A 111 5.35 11.31 25.96
C GLU A 111 5.79 9.87 25.67
N TYR A 112 5.33 9.27 24.57
CA TYR A 112 5.66 7.89 24.23
C TYR A 112 6.51 7.91 22.96
N ILE A 113 7.81 8.08 23.19
CA ILE A 113 8.87 8.25 22.19
C ILE A 113 9.08 6.96 21.39
N LEU A 114 8.13 6.64 20.52
CA LEU A 114 8.18 5.49 19.61
C LEU A 114 8.46 5.94 18.17
N LEU A 115 8.09 7.18 17.86
CA LEU A 115 8.28 7.86 16.58
C LEU A 115 8.85 9.25 16.83
N ASP A 116 9.48 9.82 15.79
CA ASP A 116 9.71 11.27 15.73
C ASP A 116 8.38 12.03 15.87
N GLU A 117 8.34 13.06 16.71
CA GLU A 117 7.09 13.79 17.03
C GLU A 117 6.38 14.30 15.76
N ASN A 118 7.14 14.85 14.81
CA ASN A 118 6.56 15.39 13.57
C ASN A 118 5.98 14.29 12.68
N VAL A 119 6.62 13.12 12.66
CA VAL A 119 6.13 11.96 11.91
C VAL A 119 4.84 11.44 12.53
N CYS A 120 4.80 11.34 13.87
CA CYS A 120 3.64 10.87 14.60
C CYS A 120 2.43 11.80 14.39
N LEU A 121 2.62 13.11 14.61
CA LEU A 121 1.56 14.11 14.44
C LEU A 121 1.10 14.21 12.99
N GLY A 122 2.03 14.21 12.03
CA GLY A 122 1.72 14.25 10.61
C GLY A 122 0.93 13.02 10.16
N ALA A 123 1.36 11.82 10.54
CA ALA A 123 0.63 10.60 10.24
C ALA A 123 -0.76 10.56 10.92
N ALA A 124 -0.91 11.13 12.11
CA ALA A 124 -2.21 11.19 12.75
C ALA A 124 -3.15 12.11 11.95
N HIS A 125 -2.66 13.29 11.60
CA HIS A 125 -3.40 14.26 10.79
C HIS A 125 -3.85 13.68 9.44
N GLU A 126 -2.98 12.96 8.73
CA GLU A 126 -3.31 12.38 7.41
C GLU A 126 -4.38 11.28 7.50
N TYR A 127 -4.30 10.37 8.47
CA TYR A 127 -5.10 9.13 8.47
C TYR A 127 -6.34 9.17 9.36
N ILE A 128 -6.48 10.14 10.27
CA ILE A 128 -7.53 10.12 11.30
C ILE A 128 -8.96 10.12 10.76
N GLY A 129 -9.20 10.90 9.70
CA GLY A 129 -10.51 10.95 9.06
C GLY A 129 -10.95 9.61 8.45
N ALA A 130 -10.01 8.84 7.91
CA ALA A 130 -10.29 7.53 7.33
C ALA A 130 -10.59 6.49 8.40
N VAL A 131 -9.78 6.46 9.46
CA VAL A 131 -9.97 5.51 10.56
C VAL A 131 -11.32 5.73 11.26
N PHE A 132 -11.72 6.98 11.50
CA PHE A 132 -13.01 7.28 12.11
C PHE A 132 -14.19 6.73 11.30
N GLN A 133 -14.13 6.85 10.00
CA GLN A 133 -15.18 6.29 9.14
C GLN A 133 -15.15 4.77 9.09
N VAL A 134 -13.97 4.16 9.09
CA VAL A 134 -13.88 2.70 9.22
C VAL A 134 -14.52 2.24 10.53
N LEU A 135 -14.26 2.94 11.63
CA LEU A 135 -14.86 2.62 12.94
C LEU A 135 -16.39 2.77 12.96
N GLU A 136 -16.92 3.74 12.23
CA GLU A 136 -18.36 4.02 12.12
C GLU A 136 -19.08 3.04 11.17
N LEU A 137 -18.49 2.75 10.02
CA LEU A 137 -19.15 2.07 8.90
C LEU A 137 -18.84 0.58 8.81
N ALA A 138 -17.71 0.12 9.37
CA ALA A 138 -17.34 -1.29 9.26
C ALA A 138 -18.34 -2.18 10.01
N PRO A 139 -18.84 -3.27 9.39
CA PRO A 139 -19.79 -4.19 10.01
C PRO A 139 -19.08 -5.17 10.97
N LEU A 140 -18.10 -4.68 11.74
CA LEU A 140 -17.19 -5.45 12.57
C LEU A 140 -17.20 -4.94 14.01
N ASN A 141 -16.99 -5.85 14.95
CA ASN A 141 -16.74 -5.47 16.34
C ASN A 141 -15.29 -4.99 16.54
N ASN A 142 -15.03 -4.35 17.69
CA ASN A 142 -13.72 -3.76 17.99
C ASN A 142 -12.59 -4.78 17.87
N ARG A 143 -12.72 -5.93 18.53
CA ARG A 143 -11.74 -7.02 18.45
C ARG A 143 -11.46 -7.45 17.01
N GLN A 144 -12.47 -7.52 16.15
CA GLN A 144 -12.28 -7.85 14.75
C GLN A 144 -11.51 -6.77 14.00
N ILE A 145 -11.90 -5.51 14.16
CA ILE A 145 -11.18 -4.38 13.52
C ILE A 145 -9.72 -4.34 14.01
N CYS A 146 -9.49 -4.48 15.31
CA CYS A 146 -8.17 -4.57 15.90
C CYS A 146 -7.35 -5.74 15.38
N SER A 147 -7.99 -6.89 15.19
CA SER A 147 -7.33 -8.08 14.66
C SER A 147 -6.97 -7.93 13.18
N LEU A 148 -7.75 -7.19 12.40
CA LEU A 148 -7.41 -6.84 11.02
C LEU A 148 -6.30 -5.81 10.94
N ALA A 149 -6.30 -4.83 11.85
CA ALA A 149 -5.28 -3.78 11.90
C ALA A 149 -3.92 -4.30 12.40
N PHE A 150 -3.90 -5.27 13.32
CA PHE A 150 -2.69 -5.75 13.99
C PHE A 150 -2.40 -7.24 13.80
N GLU A 151 -3.09 -7.91 12.86
CA GLU A 151 -2.92 -9.33 12.56
C GLU A 151 -3.04 -10.24 13.82
N CYS A 152 -3.90 -9.85 14.78
CA CYS A 152 -4.07 -10.57 16.05
C CYS A 152 -4.70 -11.95 15.90
N GLN A 153 -5.37 -12.20 14.77
CA GLN A 153 -6.02 -13.45 14.43
C GLN A 153 -5.80 -13.75 12.94
N PRO A 154 -5.76 -15.03 12.53
CA PRO A 154 -5.66 -15.40 11.12
C PRO A 154 -6.77 -14.75 10.28
N GLN A 155 -6.42 -14.20 9.12
CA GLN A 155 -7.41 -13.61 8.20
C GLN A 155 -8.52 -14.61 7.79
N THR A 156 -8.24 -15.91 7.80
CA THR A 156 -9.22 -16.97 7.50
C THR A 156 -10.44 -16.97 8.42
N ASP A 157 -10.32 -16.34 9.59
CA ASP A 157 -11.35 -16.37 10.63
C ASP A 157 -12.39 -15.23 10.45
N PHE A 158 -12.23 -14.38 9.42
CA PHE A 158 -13.12 -13.24 9.16
C PHE A 158 -14.10 -13.53 8.02
N PRO A 159 -15.43 -13.51 8.30
CA PRO A 159 -16.45 -13.72 7.27
C PRO A 159 -16.41 -12.71 6.12
N ILE A 160 -15.91 -11.49 6.36
CA ILE A 160 -15.77 -10.45 5.30
C ILE A 160 -14.80 -10.86 4.18
N PHE A 161 -13.94 -11.84 4.45
CA PHE A 161 -13.01 -12.43 3.48
C PHE A 161 -13.54 -13.74 2.88
N SER A 162 -14.78 -14.12 3.17
CA SER A 162 -15.42 -15.34 2.63
C SER A 162 -16.26 -15.03 1.39
N TRP A 163 -15.60 -14.66 0.30
CA TRP A 163 -16.24 -14.41 -1.00
C TRP A 163 -15.51 -15.11 -2.13
N ASN A 164 -16.24 -15.43 -3.21
CA ASN A 164 -15.67 -16.02 -4.42
C ASN A 164 -16.17 -15.28 -5.66
N VAL A 165 -15.34 -15.25 -6.69
CA VAL A 165 -15.73 -14.82 -8.04
C VAL A 165 -16.56 -15.87 -8.74
N THR A 166 -17.30 -15.46 -9.78
CA THR A 166 -18.05 -16.36 -10.65
C THR A 166 -17.37 -16.51 -12.00
N PHE A 167 -17.13 -17.75 -12.41
CA PHE A 167 -16.59 -18.07 -13.74
C PHE A 167 -17.73 -18.33 -14.73
N PRO A 168 -17.52 -18.03 -16.04
CA PRO A 168 -18.43 -18.45 -17.09
C PRO A 168 -18.57 -19.98 -17.16
N ASP A 169 -19.73 -20.46 -17.64
CA ASP A 169 -20.01 -21.89 -17.87
C ASP A 169 -19.26 -22.47 -19.09
N LYS A 170 -18.02 -22.03 -19.32
CA LYS A 170 -17.14 -22.55 -20.38
C LYS A 170 -16.07 -23.44 -19.77
N PRO A 171 -15.95 -24.71 -20.20
CA PRO A 171 -14.99 -25.64 -19.63
C PRO A 171 -13.56 -25.14 -19.85
N LYS A 172 -12.71 -25.28 -18.82
CA LYS A 172 -11.27 -25.02 -18.91
C LYS A 172 -10.66 -25.88 -20.03
N PRO A 173 -10.03 -25.29 -21.06
CA PRO A 173 -9.33 -26.07 -22.07
C PRO A 173 -8.20 -26.90 -21.45
N THR A 174 -7.84 -28.02 -22.08
CA THR A 174 -6.69 -28.82 -21.65
C THR A 174 -5.43 -27.94 -21.58
N PRO A 175 -4.64 -27.99 -20.50
CA PRO A 175 -3.39 -27.25 -20.40
C PRO A 175 -2.46 -27.48 -21.59
N GLN A 176 -1.95 -26.40 -22.17
CA GLN A 176 -1.04 -26.41 -23.33
C GLN A 176 0.20 -25.55 -23.01
N PRO A 177 1.33 -26.18 -22.65
CA PRO A 177 2.56 -25.45 -22.42
C PRO A 177 2.98 -24.63 -23.65
N PRO A 178 3.45 -23.39 -23.48
CA PRO A 178 3.97 -22.58 -24.57
C PRO A 178 5.09 -23.34 -25.31
N GLN A 179 4.98 -23.41 -26.63
CA GLN A 179 6.03 -24.01 -27.45
C GLN A 179 7.19 -23.01 -27.62
N PRO A 180 8.44 -23.45 -27.46
CA PRO A 180 9.59 -22.58 -27.72
C PRO A 180 9.52 -21.99 -29.13
N PRO A 181 9.72 -20.66 -29.28
CA PRO A 181 9.70 -20.04 -30.59
C PRO A 181 10.89 -20.49 -31.44
N SER A 182 10.77 -20.42 -32.77
CA SER A 182 11.90 -20.68 -33.65
C SER A 182 13.02 -19.64 -33.43
N PRO A 183 14.30 -19.97 -33.66
CA PRO A 183 15.40 -19.01 -33.50
C PRO A 183 15.27 -17.72 -34.35
N SER A 184 14.50 -17.78 -35.44
CA SER A 184 14.23 -16.65 -36.34
C SER A 184 12.95 -15.87 -36.00
N SER A 185 12.22 -16.26 -34.95
CA SER A 185 11.00 -15.59 -34.56
C SER A 185 11.29 -14.15 -34.12
N PRO A 186 10.45 -13.17 -34.50
CA PRO A 186 10.60 -11.80 -34.03
C PRO A 186 10.44 -11.74 -32.51
N LYS A 187 11.18 -10.83 -31.87
CA LYS A 187 11.16 -10.60 -30.42
C LYS A 187 10.50 -9.27 -30.12
N LEU A 188 9.86 -9.19 -28.95
CA LEU A 188 9.43 -7.93 -28.35
C LEU A 188 10.39 -7.62 -27.20
N ASN A 189 10.97 -6.42 -27.23
CA ASN A 189 11.81 -5.91 -26.15
C ASN A 189 11.00 -4.90 -25.34
N ILE A 190 10.80 -5.19 -24.06
CA ILE A 190 9.92 -4.40 -23.19
C ILE A 190 10.77 -3.88 -22.03
N LEU A 191 10.82 -2.56 -21.88
CA LEU A 191 11.39 -1.95 -20.68
C LEU A 191 10.36 -2.00 -19.55
N HIS A 192 10.75 -2.46 -18.37
CA HIS A 192 9.89 -2.42 -17.18
C HIS A 192 10.48 -1.43 -16.18
N LEU A 193 9.74 -0.35 -15.91
CA LEU A 193 10.03 0.66 -14.90
C LEU A 193 9.04 0.52 -13.74
N SER A 194 9.54 0.57 -12.51
CA SER A 194 8.73 0.47 -11.29
C SER A 194 9.43 1.17 -10.14
N ASP A 195 8.67 1.66 -9.16
CA ASP A 195 9.17 2.11 -7.85
C ASP A 195 10.25 3.20 -7.97
N ILE A 196 10.01 4.19 -8.82
CA ILE A 196 11.01 5.25 -9.09
C ILE A 196 11.21 6.12 -7.84
N HIS A 197 10.15 6.33 -7.03
CA HIS A 197 10.16 7.10 -5.77
C HIS A 197 11.08 8.32 -5.80
N VAL A 198 10.65 9.37 -6.51
CA VAL A 198 11.42 10.62 -6.54
C VAL A 198 11.11 11.46 -5.31
N ASP A 199 12.14 11.76 -4.53
CA ASP A 199 12.07 12.78 -3.49
C ASP A 199 12.55 14.14 -4.02
N PHE A 200 11.60 15.02 -4.30
CA PHE A 200 11.88 16.40 -4.71
C PHE A 200 12.49 17.25 -3.59
N SER A 201 12.50 16.77 -2.34
CA SER A 201 13.19 17.38 -1.21
C SER A 201 14.59 16.78 -0.96
N TYR A 202 15.03 15.80 -1.75
CA TYR A 202 16.34 15.19 -1.58
C TYR A 202 17.47 16.24 -1.68
N LYS A 203 18.38 16.23 -0.71
CA LYS A 203 19.45 17.22 -0.57
C LYS A 203 20.80 16.53 -0.34
N PRO A 204 21.74 16.58 -1.30
CA PRO A 204 23.09 16.08 -1.11
C PRO A 204 23.79 16.71 0.11
N GLY A 205 24.57 15.90 0.83
CA GLY A 205 25.29 16.30 2.05
C GLY A 205 24.43 16.43 3.30
N SER A 206 23.12 16.22 3.22
CA SER A 206 22.20 16.28 4.37
C SER A 206 22.34 15.06 5.29
N GLN A 207 21.64 15.08 6.44
CA GLN A 207 21.60 13.93 7.34
C GLN A 207 20.85 12.77 6.68
N ALA A 208 21.58 11.69 6.41
CA ALA A 208 21.05 10.48 5.80
C ALA A 208 20.78 9.36 6.81
N ASP A 209 21.20 9.53 8.07
CA ASP A 209 20.87 8.66 9.20
C ASP A 209 20.09 9.48 10.23
N CYS A 210 18.77 9.46 10.13
CA CYS A 210 17.84 10.26 10.92
C CYS A 210 16.82 9.35 11.62
N SER A 211 16.10 9.87 12.62
CA SER A 211 15.04 9.15 13.33
C SER A 211 13.73 9.03 12.55
N GLN A 212 13.63 9.66 11.38
CA GLN A 212 12.44 9.64 10.54
C GLN A 212 12.47 8.48 9.54
N PRO A 213 11.31 7.99 9.06
CA PRO A 213 11.26 6.89 8.09
C PRO A 213 11.93 7.20 6.74
N LEU A 214 12.05 8.48 6.38
CA LEU A 214 12.72 8.97 5.18
C LEU A 214 13.67 10.12 5.54
N CYS A 215 14.95 9.95 5.24
CA CYS A 215 16.03 10.89 5.51
C CYS A 215 16.51 11.57 4.21
N CYS A 216 17.73 12.13 4.21
CA CYS A 216 18.35 12.80 3.06
C CYS A 216 17.68 14.10 2.57
N ARG A 217 16.80 14.70 3.37
CA ARG A 217 16.05 15.93 3.00
C ARG A 217 16.58 17.20 3.67
N GLY A 218 17.33 17.07 4.76
CA GLY A 218 17.76 18.20 5.59
C GLY A 218 18.67 17.81 6.75
N GLY A 219 18.95 18.75 7.64
CA GLY A 219 19.88 18.55 8.75
C GLY A 219 21.35 18.51 8.33
N GLN A 220 22.23 18.42 9.32
CA GLN A 220 23.68 18.23 9.14
C GLN A 220 24.05 16.83 9.60
N PRO A 221 24.91 16.09 8.89
CA PRO A 221 25.36 14.77 9.32
C PRO A 221 25.97 14.83 10.72
N VAL A 222 25.68 13.81 11.53
CA VAL A 222 26.33 13.66 12.85
C VAL A 222 27.85 13.60 12.73
N PRO A 223 28.62 14.16 13.70
CA PRO A 223 30.08 14.15 13.64
C PRO A 223 30.64 12.74 13.42
N GLY A 224 31.51 12.60 12.41
CA GLY A 224 32.11 11.32 12.04
C GLY A 224 31.35 10.50 11.00
N HIS A 225 30.16 10.94 10.56
CA HIS A 225 29.39 10.30 9.49
C HIS A 225 29.35 11.15 8.22
N THR A 226 29.24 10.50 7.06
CA THR A 226 29.07 11.18 5.77
C THR A 226 27.60 11.54 5.54
N GLY A 227 27.38 12.71 4.93
CA GLY A 227 26.05 13.12 4.48
C GLY A 227 25.55 12.33 3.27
N ALA A 228 24.31 12.64 2.87
CA ALA A 228 23.64 12.04 1.73
C ALA A 228 24.48 12.16 0.44
N GLY A 229 24.59 11.07 -0.32
CA GLY A 229 25.28 11.07 -1.61
C GLY A 229 24.61 11.97 -2.66
N PHE A 230 25.32 12.32 -3.74
CA PHE A 230 24.74 13.16 -4.80
C PHE A 230 23.68 12.43 -5.62
N TRP A 231 23.91 11.16 -5.97
CA TRP A 231 23.00 10.37 -6.83
C TRP A 231 21.94 9.59 -6.05
N GLY A 232 21.92 9.69 -4.73
CA GLY A 232 21.17 8.79 -3.85
C GLY A 232 22.06 8.32 -2.70
N ASP A 233 21.48 7.55 -1.78
CA ASP A 233 22.16 7.03 -0.60
C ASP A 233 21.66 5.63 -0.27
N TYR A 234 22.48 4.79 0.37
CA TYR A 234 22.13 3.42 0.73
C TYR A 234 21.36 3.30 2.07
N ARG A 235 21.14 4.43 2.76
CA ARG A 235 20.32 4.51 3.98
C ARG A 235 18.84 4.70 3.61
N ASN A 236 18.00 5.05 4.58
CA ASN A 236 16.56 5.24 4.39
C ASN A 236 16.27 6.53 3.61
N CYS A 237 16.55 6.52 2.31
CA CYS A 237 16.43 7.65 1.42
C CYS A 237 15.87 7.19 0.07
N ASP A 238 15.01 8.03 -0.50
CA ASP A 238 14.54 7.94 -1.88
C ASP A 238 15.52 8.65 -2.82
N ILE A 239 15.30 8.57 -4.13
CA ILE A 239 16.24 9.13 -5.11
C ILE A 239 15.90 10.58 -5.46
N PRO A 240 16.91 11.42 -5.74
CA PRO A 240 16.66 12.74 -6.31
C PRO A 240 16.20 12.66 -7.77
N PHE A 241 15.49 13.68 -8.22
CA PHE A 241 14.95 13.75 -9.58
C PHE A 241 16.01 13.58 -10.69
N TRP A 242 17.24 14.08 -10.49
CA TRP A 242 18.31 13.93 -11.48
C TRP A 242 18.82 12.50 -11.62
N THR A 243 18.68 11.65 -10.60
CA THR A 243 18.99 10.22 -10.69
C THR A 243 17.95 9.51 -11.54
N ALA A 244 16.66 9.77 -11.30
CA ALA A 244 15.58 9.25 -12.14
C ALA A 244 15.77 9.68 -13.61
N GLN A 245 16.09 10.95 -13.85
CA GLN A 245 16.37 11.48 -15.19
C GLN A 245 17.59 10.80 -15.85
N ALA A 246 18.67 10.59 -15.11
CA ALA A 246 19.86 9.92 -15.63
C ALA A 246 19.56 8.45 -16.00
N LEU A 247 18.79 7.74 -15.17
CA LEU A 247 18.37 6.35 -15.41
C LEU A 247 17.59 6.24 -16.72
N VAL A 248 16.51 7.03 -16.88
CA VAL A 248 15.64 6.89 -18.06
C VAL A 248 16.34 7.33 -19.34
N LYS A 249 17.21 8.34 -19.26
CA LYS A 249 18.02 8.81 -20.40
C LYS A 249 19.07 7.77 -20.81
N TYR A 250 19.68 7.08 -19.85
CA TYR A 250 20.59 5.99 -20.16
C TYR A 250 19.83 4.83 -20.83
N ALA A 251 18.70 4.40 -20.26
CA ALA A 251 17.87 3.35 -20.82
C ALA A 251 17.45 3.64 -22.27
N SER A 252 17.02 4.88 -22.56
CA SER A 252 16.62 5.29 -23.92
C SER A 252 17.75 5.29 -24.94
N GLN A 253 19.01 5.21 -24.52
CA GLN A 253 20.20 5.21 -25.37
C GLN A 253 20.86 3.84 -25.46
N ALA A 254 20.67 3.01 -24.44
CA ALA A 254 21.31 1.71 -24.33
C ALA A 254 20.65 0.68 -25.25
N GLU A 255 19.32 0.67 -25.33
CA GLU A 255 18.56 -0.33 -26.07
C GLU A 255 17.29 0.26 -26.71
N GLU A 256 16.80 -0.40 -27.76
CA GLU A 256 15.50 -0.10 -28.37
C GLU A 256 14.42 -1.01 -27.79
N PHE A 257 13.33 -0.39 -27.33
CA PHE A 257 12.16 -1.07 -26.76
C PHE A 257 10.93 -0.86 -27.65
N ASP A 258 10.06 -1.85 -27.76
CA ASP A 258 8.80 -1.72 -28.50
C ASP A 258 7.79 -0.86 -27.72
N PHE A 259 7.73 -1.05 -26.40
CA PHE A 259 6.90 -0.31 -25.45
C PHE A 259 7.42 -0.49 -24.02
N ILE A 260 6.77 0.17 -23.06
CA ILE A 260 7.25 0.26 -21.67
C ILE A 260 6.15 -0.20 -20.72
N TYR A 261 6.47 -1.07 -19.77
CA TYR A 261 5.67 -1.35 -18.58
C TYR A 261 6.06 -0.41 -17.47
N TYR A 262 5.08 0.22 -16.85
CA TYR A 262 5.28 1.29 -15.87
C TYR A 262 4.41 1.08 -14.65
N THR A 263 4.90 0.36 -13.65
CA THR A 263 4.08 -0.20 -12.57
C THR A 263 4.02 0.66 -11.32
N GLY A 264 3.99 1.99 -11.45
CA GLY A 264 3.65 2.91 -10.35
C GLY A 264 4.76 3.18 -9.33
N ASP A 265 4.34 3.76 -8.19
CA ASP A 265 5.16 4.22 -7.07
C ASP A 265 6.16 5.33 -7.45
N LEU A 266 5.58 6.49 -7.77
CA LEU A 266 6.32 7.67 -8.21
C LEU A 266 6.68 8.63 -7.07
N PRO A 267 5.74 8.96 -6.16
CA PRO A 267 6.03 9.84 -5.02
C PRO A 267 6.90 9.14 -3.97
N ALA A 268 7.69 9.93 -3.23
CA ALA A 268 8.56 9.45 -2.16
C ALA A 268 7.79 8.92 -0.91
N HIS A 269 8.54 8.37 0.05
CA HIS A 269 8.04 7.77 1.29
C HIS A 269 7.81 8.77 2.45
N ASN A 270 7.64 10.07 2.19
CA ASN A 270 7.27 11.06 3.21
C ASN A 270 5.77 11.11 3.50
N VAL A 271 5.16 9.93 3.69
CA VAL A 271 3.70 9.75 3.78
C VAL A 271 3.02 10.47 4.94
N TRP A 272 3.80 10.94 5.93
CA TRP A 272 3.29 11.75 7.05
C TRP A 272 3.17 13.24 6.71
N ASN A 273 3.61 13.66 5.52
CA ASN A 273 3.64 15.04 5.07
C ASN A 273 3.51 15.09 3.54
N GLN A 274 2.32 14.73 3.04
CA GLN A 274 1.99 14.71 1.63
C GLN A 274 0.59 15.27 1.41
N SER A 275 0.47 16.27 0.54
CA SER A 275 -0.83 16.73 0.05
C SER A 275 -1.15 16.16 -1.32
N ARG A 276 -2.43 16.18 -1.71
CA ARG A 276 -2.85 15.86 -3.09
C ARG A 276 -2.09 16.69 -4.15
N ALA A 277 -1.76 17.94 -3.83
CA ALA A 277 -0.99 18.80 -4.71
C ALA A 277 0.45 18.29 -4.91
N ASP A 278 1.08 17.76 -3.86
CA ASP A 278 2.42 17.16 -3.94
C ASP A 278 2.39 15.89 -4.79
N GLN A 279 1.37 15.04 -4.62
CA GLN A 279 1.19 13.84 -5.43
C GLN A 279 1.02 14.18 -6.91
N LEU A 280 0.14 15.14 -7.22
CA LEU A 280 -0.08 15.62 -8.59
C LEU A 280 1.19 16.24 -9.17
N TYR A 281 1.95 17.00 -8.37
CA TYR A 281 3.23 17.55 -8.82
C TYR A 281 4.22 16.44 -9.18
N SER A 282 4.36 15.42 -8.33
CA SER A 282 5.23 14.27 -8.58
C SER A 282 4.84 13.53 -9.86
N ILE A 283 3.57 13.12 -9.95
CA ILE A 283 3.00 12.40 -11.10
C ILE A 283 3.22 13.20 -12.38
N ASN A 284 2.80 14.47 -12.42
CA ASN A 284 2.92 15.28 -13.64
C ASN A 284 4.37 15.52 -14.05
N THR A 285 5.26 15.76 -13.08
CA THR A 285 6.68 16.04 -13.34
C THR A 285 7.38 14.82 -13.92
N ILE A 286 7.21 13.66 -13.30
CA ILE A 286 7.87 12.42 -13.71
C ILE A 286 7.30 11.95 -15.06
N ASN A 287 5.98 11.97 -15.25
CA ASN A 287 5.38 11.60 -16.54
C ASN A 287 5.78 12.57 -17.65
N SER A 288 5.95 13.87 -17.37
CA SER A 288 6.47 14.83 -18.35
C SER A 288 7.92 14.55 -18.73
N MET A 289 8.75 14.16 -17.77
CA MET A 289 10.12 13.73 -18.04
C MET A 289 10.14 12.47 -18.93
N LEU A 290 9.32 11.46 -18.61
CA LEU A 290 9.20 10.22 -19.39
C LEU A 290 8.73 10.48 -20.82
N ALA A 291 7.70 11.31 -21.00
CA ALA A 291 7.21 11.71 -22.33
C ALA A 291 8.29 12.44 -23.16
N THR A 292 9.17 13.20 -22.50
CA THR A 292 10.27 13.91 -23.16
C THR A 292 11.37 12.95 -23.62
N VAL A 293 11.69 11.95 -22.80
CA VAL A 293 12.76 10.99 -23.06
C VAL A 293 12.32 9.92 -24.07
N PHE A 294 11.05 9.52 -24.03
CA PHE A 294 10.48 8.47 -24.88
C PHE A 294 9.27 8.98 -25.71
N PRO A 295 9.47 9.96 -26.61
CA PRO A 295 8.35 10.65 -27.29
C PRO A 295 7.51 9.76 -28.21
N ASN A 296 8.03 8.60 -28.63
CA ASN A 296 7.38 7.69 -29.58
C ASN A 296 7.14 6.28 -29.00
N LYS A 297 7.16 6.13 -27.67
CA LYS A 297 6.89 4.84 -27.02
C LYS A 297 5.58 4.93 -26.25
N THR A 298 4.77 3.87 -26.32
CA THR A 298 3.58 3.73 -25.48
C THR A 298 3.98 3.18 -24.12
N PHE A 299 3.49 3.82 -23.06
CA PHE A 299 3.60 3.32 -21.70
C PHE A 299 2.29 2.60 -21.33
N TYR A 300 2.42 1.34 -20.93
CA TYR A 300 1.34 0.62 -20.26
C TYR A 300 1.57 0.72 -18.76
N SER A 301 0.76 1.55 -18.12
CA SER A 301 0.92 1.95 -16.73
C SER A 301 0.05 1.13 -15.79
N ALA A 302 0.51 0.90 -14.58
CA ALA A 302 -0.32 0.48 -13.44
C ALA A 302 -0.17 1.49 -12.31
N VAL A 303 -1.22 1.67 -11.52
CA VAL A 303 -1.18 2.53 -10.33
C VAL A 303 -0.52 1.79 -9.18
N GLY A 304 0.40 2.45 -8.48
CA GLY A 304 1.03 1.99 -7.25
C GLY A 304 0.26 2.43 -6.02
N ASN A 305 0.83 2.20 -4.84
CA ASN A 305 0.19 2.51 -3.58
C ASN A 305 0.61 3.87 -3.01
N HIS A 306 1.70 4.44 -3.50
CA HIS A 306 2.17 5.78 -3.15
C HIS A 306 1.55 6.92 -3.97
N GLU A 307 0.72 6.66 -4.99
CA GLU A 307 0.10 7.75 -5.76
C GLU A 307 -0.99 8.51 -5.00
N ALA A 308 -1.77 7.85 -4.14
CA ALA A 308 -2.81 8.49 -3.34
C ALA A 308 -2.23 9.30 -2.17
N ALA A 309 -3.00 10.29 -1.71
CA ALA A 309 -2.78 11.01 -0.46
C ALA A 309 -4.11 11.07 0.30
N PRO A 310 -4.21 10.43 1.49
CA PRO A 310 -3.15 9.66 2.15
C PRO A 310 -2.71 8.40 1.38
N CYS A 311 -1.48 7.96 1.58
CA CYS A 311 -0.91 6.77 0.90
C CYS A 311 -1.75 5.52 1.20
N ASN A 312 -1.84 4.59 0.25
CA ASN A 312 -2.64 3.35 0.27
C ASN A 312 -4.17 3.52 0.33
N LEU A 313 -4.70 4.73 0.57
CA LEU A 313 -6.13 4.94 0.74
C LEU A 313 -6.84 5.13 -0.60
N TYR A 314 -7.39 4.03 -1.12
CA TYR A 314 -8.17 4.00 -2.36
C TYR A 314 -9.64 3.70 -2.02
N PRO A 315 -10.51 4.71 -1.93
CA PRO A 315 -11.89 4.55 -1.53
C PRO A 315 -12.72 3.83 -2.60
N THR A 316 -13.72 3.07 -2.16
CA THR A 316 -14.78 2.53 -3.02
C THR A 316 -15.97 3.51 -3.08
N PRO A 317 -16.87 3.43 -4.08
CA PRO A 317 -17.97 4.39 -4.28
C PRO A 317 -18.91 4.58 -3.07
N ASN A 318 -18.91 3.64 -2.12
CA ASN A 318 -19.71 3.76 -0.89
C ASN A 318 -19.10 4.74 0.12
N ILE A 319 -17.84 5.14 -0.05
CA ILE A 319 -17.13 6.10 0.79
C ILE A 319 -17.28 7.49 0.17
N ARG A 320 -18.08 8.35 0.80
CA ARG A 320 -18.46 9.66 0.23
C ARG A 320 -17.54 10.80 0.64
N THR A 321 -16.78 10.63 1.71
CA THR A 321 -15.94 11.68 2.29
C THR A 321 -14.62 11.85 1.57
N ASP A 322 -14.17 10.81 0.87
CA ASP A 322 -12.90 10.80 0.17
C ASP A 322 -13.17 10.44 -1.29
N ASN A 323 -13.12 11.46 -2.14
CA ASN A 323 -13.23 11.28 -3.58
C ASN A 323 -11.84 11.17 -4.18
N ILE A 324 -11.55 10.02 -4.81
CA ILE A 324 -10.28 9.71 -5.48
C ILE A 324 -10.21 10.23 -6.93
N SER A 325 -11.27 10.88 -7.45
CA SER A 325 -11.34 11.33 -8.84
C SER A 325 -10.20 12.27 -9.23
N TRP A 326 -9.72 13.10 -8.31
CA TRP A 326 -8.56 13.97 -8.54
C TRP A 326 -7.32 13.20 -9.02
N LEU A 327 -7.11 11.98 -8.49
CA LEU A 327 -6.01 11.12 -8.86
C LEU A 327 -6.33 10.42 -10.19
N TYR A 328 -7.51 9.81 -10.31
CA TYR A 328 -7.85 9.02 -11.51
C TYR A 328 -7.94 9.89 -12.78
N GLU A 329 -8.41 11.14 -12.67
CA GLU A 329 -8.35 12.11 -13.75
C GLU A 329 -6.90 12.41 -14.16
N ALA A 330 -6.01 12.66 -13.20
CA ALA A 330 -4.60 12.92 -13.47
C ALA A 330 -3.89 11.71 -14.07
N LEU A 331 -4.18 10.49 -13.59
CA LEU A 331 -3.65 9.25 -14.16
C LEU A 331 -4.12 9.06 -15.59
N ALA A 332 -5.42 9.22 -15.85
CA ALA A 332 -5.98 9.10 -17.19
C ALA A 332 -5.33 10.09 -18.17
N ASP A 333 -5.23 11.36 -17.79
CA ASP A 333 -4.66 12.40 -18.64
C ASP A 333 -3.15 12.16 -18.91
N ASN A 334 -2.38 11.76 -17.90
CA ASN A 334 -0.96 11.46 -18.07
C ASN A 334 -0.72 10.18 -18.87
N TRP A 335 -1.46 9.10 -18.61
CA TRP A 335 -1.24 7.83 -19.30
C TRP A 335 -1.67 7.90 -20.77
N ILE A 336 -2.75 8.61 -21.10
CA ILE A 336 -3.13 8.88 -22.50
C ILE A 336 -2.07 9.74 -23.18
N ARG A 337 -1.51 10.75 -22.50
CA ARG A 337 -0.39 11.53 -23.02
C ARG A 337 0.87 10.68 -23.26
N LEU A 338 1.08 9.64 -22.47
CA LEU A 338 2.14 8.63 -22.67
C LEU A 338 1.78 7.54 -23.71
N GLY A 339 0.72 7.76 -24.49
CA GLY A 339 0.39 6.93 -25.64
C GLY A 339 -0.60 5.81 -25.38
N LEU A 340 -1.27 5.75 -24.22
CA LEU A 340 -2.41 4.85 -24.05
C LEU A 340 -3.57 5.23 -24.99
N PRO A 341 -4.30 4.24 -25.52
CA PRO A 341 -5.52 4.49 -26.30
C PRO A 341 -6.57 5.29 -25.50
N ALA A 342 -7.21 6.26 -26.16
CA ALA A 342 -8.13 7.19 -25.50
C ALA A 342 -9.41 6.50 -24.95
N ASP A 343 -9.79 5.35 -25.50
CA ASP A 343 -10.91 4.52 -25.04
C ASP A 343 -10.64 3.84 -23.68
N THR A 344 -9.40 3.81 -23.21
CA THR A 344 -9.07 3.34 -21.84
C THR A 344 -9.53 4.30 -20.74
N ARG A 345 -9.81 5.56 -21.10
CA ARG A 345 -10.10 6.65 -20.15
C ARG A 345 -11.21 6.31 -19.17
N ASP A 346 -12.33 5.77 -19.66
CA ASP A 346 -13.49 5.50 -18.82
C ASP A 346 -13.19 4.43 -17.75
N SER A 347 -12.46 3.37 -18.11
CA SER A 347 -12.04 2.36 -17.14
C SER A 347 -11.02 2.91 -16.13
N ILE A 348 -10.11 3.79 -16.57
CA ILE A 348 -9.15 4.45 -15.67
C ILE A 348 -9.89 5.37 -14.67
N LEU A 349 -10.88 6.14 -15.13
CA LEU A 349 -11.69 6.98 -14.24
C LEU A 349 -12.52 6.17 -13.25
N ASN A 350 -12.96 4.96 -13.63
CA ASN A 350 -13.78 4.13 -12.76
C ASN A 350 -12.95 3.47 -11.65
N GLY A 351 -11.70 3.08 -11.91
CA GLY A 351 -10.92 2.32 -10.93
C GLY A 351 -9.42 2.24 -11.14
N ALA A 352 -8.85 3.05 -12.05
CA ALA A 352 -7.44 3.02 -12.43
C ALA A 352 -6.93 1.64 -12.90
N PHE A 353 -7.82 0.82 -13.45
CA PHE A 353 -7.50 -0.41 -14.18
C PHE A 353 -8.06 -0.30 -15.61
N TYR A 354 -7.43 -0.99 -16.57
CA TYR A 354 -7.85 -0.93 -17.97
C TYR A 354 -7.30 -2.12 -18.76
N THR A 355 -7.79 -2.29 -19.99
CA THR A 355 -7.17 -3.20 -20.97
C THR A 355 -6.87 -2.46 -22.26
N ALA A 356 -5.83 -2.90 -22.97
CA ALA A 356 -5.51 -2.41 -24.30
C ALA A 356 -5.01 -3.57 -25.17
N LEU A 357 -5.36 -3.55 -26.46
CA LEU A 357 -4.77 -4.46 -27.44
C LEU A 357 -3.39 -3.91 -27.83
N VAL A 358 -2.32 -4.59 -27.41
CA VAL A 358 -0.94 -4.14 -27.68
C VAL A 358 -0.61 -4.32 -29.17
N ARG A 359 -1.02 -5.47 -29.72
CA ARG A 359 -0.92 -5.84 -31.13
C ARG A 359 -1.89 -7.00 -31.39
N PRO A 360 -2.19 -7.35 -32.65
CA PRO A 360 -3.01 -8.53 -32.95
C PRO A 360 -2.50 -9.77 -32.22
N GLY A 361 -3.37 -10.41 -31.44
CA GLY A 361 -3.06 -11.61 -30.65
C GLY A 361 -2.40 -11.37 -29.28
N LEU A 362 -2.10 -10.14 -28.88
CA LEU A 362 -1.58 -9.81 -27.54
C LEU A 362 -2.35 -8.65 -26.92
N ARG A 363 -3.04 -8.95 -25.81
CA ARG A 363 -3.74 -7.99 -24.97
C ARG A 363 -2.96 -7.73 -23.68
N LEU A 364 -3.02 -6.51 -23.20
CA LEU A 364 -2.55 -6.14 -21.87
C LEU A 364 -3.74 -5.84 -20.97
N ILE A 365 -3.65 -6.28 -19.72
CA ILE A 365 -4.58 -5.94 -18.64
C ILE A 365 -3.75 -5.31 -17.52
N SER A 366 -4.08 -4.05 -17.18
CA SER A 366 -3.49 -3.33 -16.05
C SER A 366 -4.48 -3.34 -14.89
N LEU A 367 -4.02 -3.79 -13.72
CA LEU A 367 -4.83 -3.91 -12.51
C LEU A 367 -4.43 -2.87 -11.45
N ASN A 368 -5.42 -2.38 -10.71
CA ASN A 368 -5.24 -1.57 -9.52
C ASN A 368 -5.24 -2.48 -8.28
N MET A 369 -4.05 -2.82 -7.80
CA MET A 369 -3.88 -3.75 -6.67
C MET A 369 -4.10 -3.08 -5.30
N ASN A 370 -4.31 -1.77 -5.24
CA ASN A 370 -4.69 -1.10 -4.00
C ASN A 370 -6.06 -1.58 -3.46
N TYR A 371 -6.87 -2.21 -4.31
CA TYR A 371 -8.11 -2.86 -3.94
C TYR A 371 -7.95 -4.29 -3.43
N CYS A 372 -6.71 -4.73 -3.17
CA CYS A 372 -6.44 -6.04 -2.62
C CYS A 372 -5.68 -6.02 -1.29
N THR A 373 -4.98 -4.95 -0.93
CA THR A 373 -4.09 -4.89 0.25
C THR A 373 -4.82 -4.55 1.54
N SER A 374 -4.32 -5.06 2.67
CA SER A 374 -4.72 -4.64 4.02
C SER A 374 -4.33 -3.20 4.35
N ASP A 375 -3.37 -2.61 3.62
CA ASP A 375 -2.97 -1.21 3.80
C ASP A 375 -4.08 -0.22 3.39
N ASN A 376 -5.02 -0.67 2.55
CA ASN A 376 -6.18 0.12 2.18
C ASN A 376 -7.30 -0.07 3.21
N PHE A 377 -7.36 0.81 4.21
CA PHE A 377 -8.28 0.68 5.34
C PHE A 377 -9.75 0.69 4.93
N TRP A 378 -10.07 1.27 3.78
CA TRP A 378 -11.40 1.26 3.21
C TRP A 378 -11.96 -0.15 2.96
N LEU A 379 -11.08 -1.13 2.75
CA LEU A 379 -11.48 -2.52 2.53
C LEU A 379 -11.98 -3.22 3.81
N ILE A 380 -11.73 -2.64 4.99
CA ILE A 380 -12.32 -3.12 6.26
C ILE A 380 -13.86 -2.94 6.24
N ILE A 381 -14.36 -1.92 5.54
CA ILE A 381 -15.80 -1.69 5.37
C ILE A 381 -16.41 -2.75 4.45
N ASN A 382 -15.79 -2.97 3.30
CA ASN A 382 -16.15 -4.04 2.37
C ASN A 382 -14.99 -4.40 1.44
N SER A 383 -14.49 -5.62 1.59
CA SER A 383 -13.40 -6.20 0.79
C SER A 383 -13.88 -7.09 -0.36
N THR A 384 -15.19 -7.23 -0.57
CA THR A 384 -15.76 -8.11 -1.60
C THR A 384 -15.54 -7.51 -2.99
N ASP A 385 -14.66 -8.12 -3.77
CA ASP A 385 -14.27 -7.72 -5.14
C ASP A 385 -14.45 -6.22 -5.42
N PRO A 386 -13.63 -5.33 -4.81
CA PRO A 386 -13.88 -3.90 -4.89
C PRO A 386 -13.88 -3.43 -6.35
N LEU A 387 -14.90 -2.64 -6.70
CA LEU A 387 -15.22 -2.22 -8.07
C LEU A 387 -15.53 -3.36 -9.06
N GLY A 388 -15.69 -4.60 -8.61
CA GLY A 388 -15.87 -5.76 -9.48
C GLY A 388 -14.64 -6.06 -10.32
N GLN A 389 -13.44 -5.67 -9.87
CA GLN A 389 -12.21 -5.75 -10.67
C GLN A 389 -11.84 -7.18 -11.06
N LEU A 390 -11.97 -8.16 -10.16
CA LEU A 390 -11.69 -9.56 -10.48
C LEU A 390 -12.77 -10.13 -11.41
N GLN A 391 -14.04 -9.78 -11.20
CA GLN A 391 -15.10 -10.18 -12.13
C GLN A 391 -14.89 -9.58 -13.53
N TRP A 392 -14.42 -8.33 -13.61
CA TRP A 392 -14.03 -7.65 -14.85
C TRP A 392 -12.82 -8.33 -15.51
N LEU A 393 -11.80 -8.73 -14.72
CA LEU A 393 -10.63 -9.47 -15.19
C LEU A 393 -11.04 -10.81 -15.83
N ILE A 394 -11.94 -11.56 -15.19
CA ILE A 394 -12.47 -12.82 -15.73
C ILE A 394 -13.14 -12.58 -17.08
N GLY A 395 -13.94 -11.52 -17.21
CA GLY A 395 -14.59 -11.16 -18.46
C GLY A 395 -13.60 -10.95 -19.60
N TRP A 396 -12.51 -10.22 -19.35
CA TRP A 396 -11.47 -9.97 -20.36
C TRP A 396 -10.58 -11.17 -20.65
N LEU A 397 -10.26 -12.00 -19.65
CA LEU A 397 -9.54 -13.25 -19.88
C LEU A 397 -10.38 -14.25 -20.68
N GLN A 398 -11.68 -14.32 -20.41
CA GLN A 398 -12.59 -15.12 -21.23
C GLN A 398 -12.68 -14.59 -22.66
N TYR A 399 -12.82 -13.27 -22.83
CA TYR A 399 -12.79 -12.64 -24.14
C TYR A 399 -11.51 -13.00 -24.91
N ALA A 400 -10.35 -12.91 -24.26
CA ALA A 400 -9.07 -13.25 -24.88
C ALA A 400 -8.99 -14.75 -25.24
N GLU A 401 -9.47 -15.65 -24.38
CA GLU A 401 -9.56 -17.09 -24.67
C GLU A 401 -10.47 -17.37 -25.88
N ASP A 402 -11.58 -16.64 -26.01
CA ASP A 402 -12.55 -16.80 -27.11
C ASP A 402 -12.02 -16.27 -28.45
N HIS A 403 -11.09 -15.31 -28.41
CA HIS A 403 -10.50 -14.65 -29.59
C HIS A 403 -9.05 -15.07 -29.85
N GLU A 404 -8.58 -16.13 -29.19
CA GLU A 404 -7.21 -16.67 -29.34
C GLU A 404 -6.10 -15.63 -29.06
N GLU A 405 -6.38 -14.67 -28.18
CA GLU A 405 -5.41 -13.67 -27.72
C GLU A 405 -4.61 -14.21 -26.52
N LYS A 406 -3.34 -13.85 -26.44
CA LYS A 406 -2.53 -13.96 -25.22
C LYS A 406 -2.65 -12.71 -24.37
N VAL A 407 -2.48 -12.86 -23.06
CA VAL A 407 -2.62 -11.76 -22.11
C VAL A 407 -1.35 -11.57 -21.30
N HIS A 408 -0.86 -10.33 -21.26
CA HIS A 408 0.07 -9.88 -20.22
C HIS A 408 -0.72 -9.13 -19.14
N ILE A 409 -0.50 -9.48 -17.88
CA ILE A 409 -1.05 -8.76 -16.73
C ILE A 409 0.05 -7.89 -16.14
N ILE A 410 -0.23 -6.60 -15.96
CA ILE A 410 0.64 -5.70 -15.22
C ILE A 410 -0.10 -5.16 -14.00
N ALA A 411 0.63 -4.99 -12.91
CA ALA A 411 0.09 -4.38 -11.70
C ALA A 411 1.24 -3.89 -10.81
N HIS A 412 0.94 -3.15 -9.75
CA HIS A 412 1.97 -2.75 -8.80
C HIS A 412 2.25 -3.86 -7.76
N GLN A 413 1.37 -4.06 -6.79
CA GLN A 413 1.57 -5.06 -5.75
C GLN A 413 1.36 -6.49 -6.28
N PRO A 414 2.26 -7.44 -5.96
CA PRO A 414 2.04 -8.83 -6.33
C PRO A 414 0.88 -9.46 -5.54
N PRO A 415 0.12 -10.39 -6.13
CA PRO A 415 -1.09 -10.96 -5.53
C PRO A 415 -0.84 -11.72 -4.22
N SER A 416 0.40 -12.16 -3.95
CA SER A 416 0.79 -12.77 -2.68
C SER A 416 0.74 -11.81 -1.48
N SER A 417 0.74 -10.50 -1.74
CA SER A 417 0.69 -9.45 -0.71
C SER A 417 -0.74 -8.95 -0.46
N CYS A 418 -1.72 -9.50 -1.18
CA CYS A 418 -3.12 -9.16 -1.03
C CYS A 418 -3.76 -9.88 0.17
N LEU A 419 -4.90 -9.35 0.63
CA LEU A 419 -5.85 -10.03 1.50
C LEU A 419 -6.17 -11.42 0.97
N ALA A 420 -6.27 -12.38 1.90
CA ALA A 420 -6.35 -13.81 1.56
C ALA A 420 -7.44 -14.13 0.53
N ALA A 421 -8.64 -13.55 0.68
CA ALA A 421 -9.75 -13.76 -0.26
C ALA A 421 -9.42 -13.33 -1.69
N TYR A 422 -8.87 -12.12 -1.84
CA TYR A 422 -8.50 -11.58 -3.14
C TYR A 422 -7.39 -12.43 -3.77
N SER A 423 -6.36 -12.76 -2.99
CA SER A 423 -5.23 -13.58 -3.42
C SER A 423 -5.69 -14.95 -3.92
N TRP A 424 -6.56 -15.64 -3.17
CA TRP A 424 -7.11 -16.94 -3.58
C TRP A 424 -7.97 -16.86 -4.83
N ASN A 425 -8.83 -15.84 -4.95
CA ASN A 425 -9.63 -15.66 -6.16
C ASN A 425 -8.74 -15.37 -7.37
N PHE A 426 -7.74 -14.50 -7.23
CA PHE A 426 -6.76 -14.25 -8.27
C PHE A 426 -6.00 -15.52 -8.66
N TYR A 427 -5.58 -16.33 -7.69
CA TYR A 427 -4.91 -17.61 -7.92
C TYR A 427 -5.76 -18.59 -8.74
N LYS A 428 -7.07 -18.68 -8.44
CA LYS A 428 -8.03 -19.48 -9.21
C LYS A 428 -8.23 -18.96 -10.63
N ILE A 429 -8.26 -17.63 -10.80
CA ILE A 429 -8.36 -16.99 -12.12
C ILE A 429 -7.14 -17.34 -12.98
N VAL A 430 -5.93 -17.21 -12.42
CA VAL A 430 -4.69 -17.60 -13.12
C VAL A 430 -4.72 -19.08 -13.49
N ASN A 431 -5.16 -19.94 -12.58
CA ASN A 431 -5.32 -21.37 -12.83
C ASN A 431 -6.34 -21.67 -13.94
N ARG A 432 -7.48 -20.99 -13.97
CA ARG A 432 -8.51 -21.18 -15.01
C ARG A 432 -8.02 -20.75 -16.39
N TYR A 433 -7.24 -19.68 -16.46
CA TYR A 433 -6.81 -19.05 -17.72
C TYR A 433 -5.31 -19.26 -18.00
N GLU A 434 -4.71 -20.35 -17.50
CA GLU A 434 -3.28 -20.66 -17.63
C GLU A 434 -2.79 -20.72 -19.09
N ASN A 435 -3.65 -21.11 -20.03
CA ASN A 435 -3.31 -21.13 -21.46
C ASN A 435 -3.38 -19.74 -22.11
N THR A 436 -4.10 -18.80 -21.51
CA THR A 436 -4.38 -17.46 -22.06
C THR A 436 -3.38 -16.43 -21.53
N ILE A 437 -3.04 -16.52 -20.25
CA ILE A 437 -2.04 -15.65 -19.61
C ILE A 437 -0.64 -16.07 -20.06
N ALA A 438 0.09 -15.14 -20.68
CA ALA A 438 1.45 -15.38 -21.19
C ALA A 438 2.55 -14.73 -20.33
N GLY A 439 2.19 -13.82 -19.41
CA GLY A 439 3.14 -13.25 -18.45
C GLY A 439 2.47 -12.31 -17.47
N GLN A 440 3.04 -12.20 -16.27
CA GLN A 440 2.58 -11.30 -15.22
C GLN A 440 3.76 -10.46 -14.70
N PHE A 441 3.57 -9.15 -14.54
CA PHE A 441 4.64 -8.21 -14.23
C PHE A 441 4.21 -7.29 -13.09
N PHE A 442 4.97 -7.31 -12.00
CA PHE A 442 4.68 -6.59 -10.76
C PHE A 442 5.91 -5.78 -10.29
N GLY A 443 5.69 -4.88 -9.32
CA GLY A 443 6.72 -4.06 -8.66
C GLY A 443 6.68 -4.24 -7.13
N HIS A 444 6.76 -3.12 -6.40
CA HIS A 444 6.49 -2.99 -4.95
C HIS A 444 7.52 -3.61 -4.00
N ALA A 445 8.11 -4.75 -4.34
CA ALA A 445 9.04 -5.46 -3.44
C ALA A 445 10.39 -4.75 -3.25
N HIS A 446 10.72 -3.82 -4.17
CA HIS A 446 12.02 -3.15 -4.32
C HIS A 446 13.18 -4.16 -4.40
N ALA A 447 12.90 -5.34 -4.94
CA ALA A 447 13.80 -6.47 -5.01
C ALA A 447 13.51 -7.28 -6.26
N GLU A 448 14.54 -7.93 -6.79
CA GLU A 448 14.39 -8.89 -7.87
C GLU A 448 13.87 -10.21 -7.28
N GLU A 449 12.60 -10.52 -7.54
CA GLU A 449 11.96 -11.76 -7.12
C GLU A 449 11.07 -12.34 -8.22
N LEU A 450 10.77 -13.64 -8.11
CA LEU A 450 9.84 -14.35 -8.97
C LEU A 450 8.84 -15.11 -8.11
N LYS A 451 7.57 -15.11 -8.51
CA LYS A 451 6.52 -15.91 -7.88
C LYS A 451 5.98 -16.91 -8.89
N VAL A 452 5.84 -18.16 -8.46
CA VAL A 452 5.36 -19.24 -9.32
C VAL A 452 3.97 -19.65 -8.85
N PHE A 453 3.01 -19.67 -9.78
CA PHE A 453 1.68 -20.20 -9.56
C PHE A 453 1.69 -21.70 -9.87
N TYR A 454 1.01 -22.47 -9.04
CA TYR A 454 0.87 -23.91 -9.21
C TYR A 454 -0.58 -24.28 -9.48
N ASP A 455 -0.77 -25.48 -10.02
CA ASP A 455 -2.09 -26.07 -10.22
C ASP A 455 -2.82 -26.16 -8.87
N GLU A 456 -4.06 -25.70 -8.83
CA GLU A 456 -4.87 -25.67 -7.60
C GLU A 456 -5.10 -27.07 -7.00
N VAL A 457 -5.15 -28.12 -7.83
CA VAL A 457 -5.52 -29.48 -7.39
C VAL A 457 -4.30 -30.24 -6.88
N ASP A 458 -3.22 -30.27 -7.65
CA ASP A 458 -2.03 -31.05 -7.29
C ASP A 458 -0.94 -30.24 -6.58
N THR A 459 -0.95 -28.90 -6.70
CA THR A 459 0.05 -27.97 -6.14
C THR A 459 1.51 -28.28 -6.51
N GLN A 460 1.72 -29.06 -7.58
CA GLN A 460 3.03 -29.54 -8.02
C GLN A 460 3.37 -29.05 -9.42
N ARG A 461 2.38 -28.87 -10.29
CA ARG A 461 2.60 -28.40 -11.65
C ARG A 461 2.60 -26.87 -11.70
N PRO A 462 3.70 -26.21 -12.11
CA PRO A 462 3.67 -24.76 -12.32
C PRO A 462 2.77 -24.43 -13.52
N VAL A 463 1.92 -23.40 -13.36
CA VAL A 463 0.92 -22.99 -14.36
C VAL A 463 1.13 -21.58 -14.88
N SER A 464 1.81 -20.72 -14.10
CA SER A 464 2.11 -19.34 -14.48
C SER A 464 3.22 -18.78 -13.60
N MET A 465 3.75 -17.63 -14.00
CA MET A 465 4.76 -16.86 -13.27
C MET A 465 4.52 -15.37 -13.43
#